data_AF-A0A7W5LJD4-F1
#
_entry.id   AF-A0A7W5LJD4-F1
#
_cell.length_a   1.000
_cell.length_b   1.000
_cell.length_c   1.000
_cell.angle_alpha   90.00
_cell.angle_beta   90.00
_cell.angle_gamma   90.00
#
_symmetry.space_group_name_H-M   'P 1'
#
loop_
_entity.id
_entity.type
_entity.pdbx_description
1 polymer ?
#
loop_
_entity_poly.entity_id
_entity_poly.type
_entity_poly.pdbx_seq_one_letter_code
_entity_poly.pdbx_strand_id
1 'polypeptide(L)' 'MAEINVECADCKEPFQFIGLPPGLNLNGATVSINGLQANMAIGPNSQIMSPLQRMTVDAMGKKQ' A
#
# COMPACT_ATOMS: atom_id res chain seq x y z
N MET A 1 -17.04 12.03 4.89
CA MET A 1 -15.91 11.25 4.37
C MET A 1 -14.88 11.15 5.48
N ALA A 2 -14.35 9.96 5.77
CA ALA A 2 -13.34 9.77 6.81
C ALA A 2 -11.96 9.72 6.16
N GLU A 3 -11.02 10.51 6.66
CA GLU A 3 -9.62 10.48 6.25
C GLU A 3 -8.81 9.71 7.29
N ILE A 4 -7.91 8.83 6.83
CA ILE A 4 -7.08 7.98 7.68
C ILE A 4 -5.63 8.14 7.25
N ASN A 5 -4.76 8.45 8.22
CA ASN A 5 -3.31 8.49 8.03
C ASN A 5 -2.68 7.40 8.90
N VAL A 6 -1.77 6.62 8.31
CA VAL A 6 -1.05 5.55 9.00
C VAL A 6 0.44 5.89 9.02
N GLU A 7 1.00 5.96 10.22
CA GLU A 7 2.42 6.23 10.46
C GLU A 7 3.00 5.21 11.43
N CYS A 8 4.31 4.95 11.33
CA CYS A 8 5.01 4.17 12.33
C CYS A 8 4.98 4.87 13.68
N ALA A 9 4.61 4.16 14.74
CA ALA A 9 4.57 4.73 16.10
C ALA A 9 5.97 5.16 16.59
N ASP A 10 7.02 4.46 16.17
CA ASP A 10 8.39 4.67 16.65
C ASP A 10 9.15 5.75 15.85
N CYS A 11 9.11 5.68 14.52
CA CYS A 11 9.93 6.54 13.65
C CYS A 11 9.13 7.59 12.87
N LYS A 12 7.80 7.61 12.99
CA LYS A 12 6.90 8.53 12.27
C LYS A 12 6.95 8.42 10.75
N GLU A 13 7.52 7.34 10.22
CA GLU A 13 7.52 7.10 8.78
C GLU A 13 6.09 6.85 8.28
N PRO A 14 5.65 7.55 7.22
CA PRO A 14 4.34 7.33 6.63
C PRO A 14 4.28 5.99 5.90
N PHE A 15 3.11 5.35 5.99
CA PHE A 15 2.81 4.13 5.25
C PHE A 15 2.02 4.48 3.99
N GLN A 16 2.27 3.73 2.91
CA GLN A 16 1.54 3.84 1.65
C GLN A 16 0.75 2.57 1.36
N PHE A 17 -0.29 2.74 0.57
CA PHE A 17 -1.02 1.64 -0.01
C PHE A 17 -0.21 1.02 -1.18
N ILE A 18 0.10 -0.26 -1.04
CA ILE A 18 0.85 -1.03 -2.04
C ILE A 18 -0.11 -1.58 -3.10
N GLY A 19 -1.42 -1.62 -2.82
CA GLY A 19 -2.39 -2.26 -3.69
C GLY A 19 -2.13 -3.75 -3.89
N LEU A 20 -2.94 -4.35 -4.75
CA LEU A 20 -2.79 -5.74 -5.16
C LEU A 20 -2.29 -5.77 -6.61
N PRO A 21 -1.17 -6.45 -6.89
CA PRO A 21 -0.79 -6.74 -8.27
C PRO A 21 -1.94 -7.41 -9.05
N PRO A 22 -2.03 -7.20 -10.38
CA PRO A 22 -3.03 -7.85 -11.20
C PRO A 22 -3.01 -9.39 -11.03
N GLY A 23 -4.17 -9.99 -10.79
CA GLY A 23 -4.30 -11.43 -10.57
C GLY A 23 -4.18 -11.90 -9.11
N LEU A 24 -3.97 -10.99 -8.15
CA LEU A 24 -4.01 -11.32 -6.72
C LEU A 24 -5.40 -11.10 -6.08
N ASN A 25 -5.59 -11.70 -4.90
CA ASN A 25 -6.88 -11.77 -4.21
C ASN A 25 -7.45 -10.39 -3.83
N LEU A 26 -8.45 -9.94 -4.57
CA LEU A 26 -9.18 -8.68 -4.36
C LEU A 26 -9.96 -8.62 -3.03
N ASN A 27 -10.19 -9.77 -2.38
CA ASN A 27 -10.92 -9.88 -1.10
C ASN A 27 -9.98 -9.96 0.11
N GLY A 28 -8.67 -9.75 -0.06
CA GLY A 28 -7.72 -9.80 1.05
C GLY A 28 -7.87 -8.64 2.04
N ALA A 29 -8.31 -7.48 1.54
CA ALA A 29 -8.56 -6.31 2.37
C ALA A 29 -9.86 -6.49 3.15
N THR A 30 -9.76 -6.59 4.48
CA THR A 30 -10.90 -6.85 5.37
C THR A 30 -10.77 -6.04 6.66
N VAL A 31 -11.90 -5.77 7.31
CA VAL A 31 -11.96 -5.15 8.65
C VAL A 31 -12.76 -6.08 9.57
N SER A 32 -12.37 -6.18 10.83
CA SER A 32 -13.13 -6.94 11.82
C SER A 32 -14.50 -6.31 12.06
N ILE A 33 -15.49 -7.10 12.45
CA ILE A 33 -16.86 -6.60 12.69
C ILE A 33 -16.94 -5.54 13.78
N ASN A 34 -16.01 -5.57 14.73
CA ASN A 34 -15.87 -4.58 15.79
C ASN A 34 -14.99 -3.38 15.40
N GLY A 35 -14.43 -3.35 14.18
CA GLY A 35 -13.65 -2.23 13.66
C GLY A 35 -12.25 -2.06 14.26
N LEU A 36 -11.78 -2.97 15.10
CA LEU A 36 -10.50 -2.85 15.81
C LEU A 36 -9.29 -3.38 15.03
N GLN A 37 -9.52 -4.18 14.00
CA GLN A 37 -8.45 -4.78 13.21
C GLN A 37 -8.77 -4.65 11.72
N ALA A 38 -7.76 -4.31 10.93
CA ALA A 38 -7.87 -4.23 9.49
C ALA A 38 -6.68 -4.96 8.85
N ASN A 39 -6.98 -5.80 7.86
CA ASN A 39 -5.99 -6.37 6.97
C ASN A 39 -5.88 -5.47 5.75
N MET A 40 -4.72 -4.87 5.53
CA MET A 40 -4.49 -3.87 4.49
C MET A 40 -3.14 -4.10 3.81
N ALA A 41 -3.10 -3.97 2.49
CA ALA A 41 -1.87 -4.02 1.72
C ALA A 41 -1.13 -2.67 1.83
N ILE A 42 -0.55 -2.41 3.01
CA ILE A 42 0.23 -1.20 3.30
C ILE A 42 1.65 -1.54 3.71
N GLY A 43 2.56 -0.60 3.54
CA GLY A 43 3.93 -0.73 4.02
C GLY A 43 4.66 0.61 4.09
N PRO A 44 5.83 0.65 4.77
CA PRO A 44 6.63 1.86 4.88
C PRO A 44 7.19 2.27 3.52
N ASN A 45 7.27 3.59 3.29
CA ASN A 45 7.73 4.16 2.02
C ASN A 45 9.17 3.82 1.68
N SER A 46 10.03 3.64 2.69
CA SER A 46 11.45 3.36 2.54
C SER A 46 11.76 1.95 2.03
N GLN A 47 10.83 0.99 2.17
CA GLN A 47 11.09 -0.42 1.88
C GLN A 47 10.39 -0.93 0.61
N ILE A 48 9.32 -0.27 0.18
CA ILE A 48 8.46 -0.76 -0.89
C ILE A 48 8.20 0.37 -1.88
N MET A 49 8.24 0.07 -3.18
CA MET A 49 7.79 1.01 -4.21
C MET A 49 6.27 0.92 -4.34
N SER A 50 5.57 2.06 -4.35
CA SER A 50 4.14 2.10 -4.70
C SER A 50 3.92 1.54 -6.11
N PRO A 51 2.69 1.06 -6.41
CA PRO A 51 2.30 0.69 -7.77
C PRO A 51 2.57 1.79 -8.79
N LEU A 52 2.31 3.05 -8.43
CA LEU A 52 2.55 4.19 -9.31
C LEU A 52 4.03 4.34 -9.62
N GLN A 53 4.89 4.26 -8.60
CA GLN A 53 6.34 4.27 -8.78
C GLN A 53 6.81 3.10 -9.65
N ARG A 54 6.31 1.89 -9.41
CA ARG A 54 6.60 0.70 -10.24
C ARG A 54 6.26 0.93 -11.70
N MET A 55 5.06 1.42 -11.98
CA MET A 55 4.61 1.70 -13.34
C MET A 55 5.47 2.76 -14.04
N THR A 56 5.94 3.79 -13.34
CA THR A 56 6.89 4.74 -13.92
C THR A 56 8.24 4.09 -14.23
N VAL A 57 8.79 3.24 -13.35
CA VAL A 57 10.05 2.53 -13.66
C VAL A 57 9.87 1.60 -14.86
N ASP A 58 8.76 0.85 -14.92
CA ASP A 58 8.46 -0.07 -16.03
C ASP A 58 8.27 0.68 -17.36
N ALA A 59 7.60 1.83 -17.33
CA ALA A 59 7.43 2.70 -18.50
C ALA A 59 8.76 3.30 -18.98
N MET A 60 9.68 3.63 -18.06
CA MET A 60 11.01 4.15 -18.39
C MET A 60 11.96 3.06 -18.91
N GLY A 61 11.84 1.81 -18.42
CA GLY A 61 12.65 0.68 -18.87
C GLY A 61 12.32 0.17 -20.27
N LYS A 62 11.13 0.49 -20.81
CA LYS A 62 10.69 0.11 -22.17
C LYS A 62 11.23 0.99 -23.31
N LYS A 63 12.16 1.92 -23.04
CA LYS A 63 12.76 2.81 -24.06
C LYS A 63 14.00 2.25 -24.78
N GLN A 64 14.29 0.95 -24.69
CA GLN A 64 15.36 0.30 -25.46
C GLN A 64 14.78 -0.54 -26.61
#